data_AF-A0A3L7UYM0-F1
#
_entry.id   AF-A0A3L7UYM0-F1
#
_cell.length_a   1.000
_cell.length_b   1.000
_cell.length_c   1.000
_cell.angle_alpha   90.00
_cell.angle_beta   90.00
_cell.angle_gamma   90.00
#
_symmetry.space_group_name_H-M   'P 1'
#
loop_
_entity.id
_entity.type
_entity.pdbx_description
1 polymer ?
#
loop_
_entity_poly.entity_id
_entity_poly.type
_entity_poly.pdbx_seq_one_letter_code
_entity_poly.pdbx_strand_id
1 'polypeptide(L)'
;MKLIYVAAAIAMLCGSLFADDANDPRKASLTSQEAGPEFAVQGEYTGTIKAGDNEVKLGVQVVAEGNNKLAWAAYIGGLPGDGWDGNPPIRGAGAVHGKTAELKGEAGQGEIKDGSLVITNADKVQLGELAKTTRMSPTIGRKPPEGAVVLFDGTTADHFEGGKLSEDKLLLPGVTSKEKFNSFELHIEFMLSYMPNARGQGRSNSGCYMQGRYEVQMLDSFGLTGEDNECGGIYEIRKPNVNMCFPPLSWQTYDVEYHAAKFDATGKKTDDAWMSVKHNGVVIHEKVKLPRGTRAAPVAEGPEDGPIYLQDHGDPVRYRNIWIKPLAG
;
A
#
# COMPACT_ATOMS: atom_id res chain seq x y z
N MET A 1 -5.63 -12.38 77.14
CA MET A 1 -6.13 -13.24 76.04
C MET A 1 -5.86 -12.50 74.74
N LYS A 2 -4.84 -12.91 73.98
CA LYS A 2 -4.31 -12.20 72.79
C LYS A 2 -5.31 -12.34 71.63
N LEU A 3 -5.90 -11.23 71.17
CA LEU A 3 -6.57 -11.18 69.87
C LEU A 3 -5.56 -10.73 68.82
N ILE A 4 -5.31 -11.61 67.87
CA ILE A 4 -4.40 -11.43 66.74
C ILE A 4 -5.11 -10.56 65.70
N TYR A 5 -4.56 -9.38 65.39
CA TYR A 5 -4.97 -8.58 64.25
C TYR A 5 -4.46 -9.26 62.97
N VAL A 6 -5.37 -9.81 62.17
CA VAL A 6 -5.07 -10.22 60.79
C VAL A 6 -5.29 -8.99 59.91
N ALA A 7 -4.19 -8.37 59.47
CA ALA A 7 -4.22 -7.34 58.45
C ALA A 7 -4.43 -8.00 57.08
N ALA A 8 -5.63 -7.88 56.52
CA ALA A 8 -5.90 -8.23 55.14
C ALA A 8 -5.34 -7.13 54.23
N ALA A 9 -4.20 -7.40 53.60
CA ALA A 9 -3.69 -6.57 52.52
C ALA A 9 -4.52 -6.83 51.26
N ILE A 10 -5.46 -5.94 50.96
CA ILE A 10 -6.14 -5.91 49.66
C ILE A 10 -5.16 -5.31 48.65
N ALA A 11 -4.50 -6.16 47.88
CA ALA A 11 -3.77 -5.74 46.70
C ALA A 11 -4.81 -5.31 45.64
N MET A 12 -5.03 -3.99 45.51
CA MET A 12 -5.69 -3.43 44.34
C MET A 12 -4.74 -3.61 43.14
N LEU A 13 -4.97 -4.67 42.35
CA LEU A 13 -4.50 -4.69 40.97
C LEU A 13 -5.24 -3.58 40.21
N CYS A 14 -4.59 -2.43 40.03
CA CYS A 14 -4.95 -1.50 38.97
C CYS A 14 -4.56 -2.14 37.62
N GLY A 15 -5.38 -3.06 37.14
CA GLY A 15 -5.38 -3.41 35.74
C GLY A 15 -6.02 -2.26 34.97
N SER A 16 -5.21 -1.42 34.35
CA SER A 16 -5.69 -0.55 33.27
C SER A 16 -6.12 -1.44 32.11
N LEU A 17 -7.37 -1.89 32.15
CA LEU A 17 -8.08 -2.42 31.00
C LEU A 17 -8.31 -1.24 30.04
N PHE A 18 -7.34 -0.93 29.19
CA PHE A 18 -7.66 -0.27 27.94
C PHE A 18 -8.55 -1.26 27.19
N ALA A 19 -9.83 -0.96 27.07
CA ALA A 19 -10.70 -1.72 26.17
C ALA A 19 -10.08 -1.59 24.77
N ASP A 20 -9.69 -2.73 24.18
CA ASP A 20 -9.26 -2.81 22.79
C ASP A 20 -10.49 -2.49 21.93
N ASP A 21 -10.65 -1.23 21.53
CA ASP A 21 -11.79 -0.78 20.74
C ASP A 21 -11.67 -1.39 19.34
N ALA A 22 -12.48 -2.42 19.07
CA ALA A 22 -12.52 -3.09 17.78
C ALA A 22 -12.85 -2.16 16.61
N ASN A 23 -13.40 -0.96 16.91
CA ASN A 23 -13.78 0.05 15.92
C ASN A 23 -12.81 1.22 15.85
N ASP A 24 -11.68 1.18 16.56
CA ASP A 24 -10.65 2.22 16.45
C ASP A 24 -10.19 2.33 14.98
N PRO A 25 -10.34 3.50 14.33
CA PRO A 25 -9.85 3.71 12.97
C PRO A 25 -8.33 3.57 12.83
N ARG A 26 -7.57 3.68 13.92
CA ARG A 26 -6.11 3.49 13.90
C ARG A 26 -5.68 2.06 14.21
N LYS A 27 -6.61 1.15 14.47
CA LYS A 27 -6.28 -0.25 14.69
C LYS A 27 -5.63 -0.82 13.44
N ALA A 28 -4.39 -1.27 13.59
CA ALA A 28 -3.58 -1.80 12.52
C ALA A 28 -3.10 -3.21 12.86
N SER A 29 -3.16 -4.11 11.88
CA SER A 29 -2.50 -5.41 11.95
C SER A 29 -1.32 -5.42 10.98
N LEU A 30 -0.24 -6.10 11.37
CA LEU A 30 0.96 -6.31 10.54
C LEU A 30 1.11 -7.77 10.09
N THR A 31 0.24 -8.65 10.57
CA THR A 31 0.22 -10.07 10.23
C THR A 31 -1.21 -10.53 9.94
N SER A 32 -1.35 -11.56 9.10
CA SER A 32 -2.66 -12.12 8.76
C SER A 32 -3.33 -12.82 9.95
N GLN A 33 -2.54 -13.30 10.92
CA GLN A 33 -3.02 -13.96 12.14
C GLN A 33 -3.82 -12.98 13.01
N GLU A 34 -3.44 -11.70 12.99
CA GLU A 34 -4.08 -10.63 13.75
C GLU A 34 -5.22 -9.94 12.97
N ALA A 35 -5.35 -10.21 11.67
CA ALA A 35 -6.18 -9.45 10.73
C ALA A 35 -7.69 -9.80 10.73
N GLY A 36 -8.17 -10.58 11.69
CA GLY A 36 -9.60 -10.88 11.86
C GLY A 36 -10.25 -11.63 10.68
N PRO A 37 -11.57 -11.90 10.76
CA PRO A 37 -12.30 -12.69 9.75
C PRO A 37 -12.46 -11.99 8.39
N GLU A 38 -12.55 -10.66 8.38
CA GLU A 38 -12.70 -9.87 7.15
C GLU A 38 -11.49 -10.03 6.22
N PHE A 39 -10.29 -10.17 6.78
CA PHE A 39 -9.08 -10.42 5.99
C PHE A 39 -9.11 -11.77 5.25
N ALA A 40 -9.81 -12.77 5.80
CA ALA A 40 -9.93 -14.08 5.15
C ALA A 40 -10.69 -14.00 3.82
N VAL A 41 -11.64 -13.07 3.69
CA VAL A 41 -12.42 -12.85 2.45
C VAL A 41 -11.92 -11.66 1.63
N GLN A 42 -11.20 -10.70 2.21
CA GLN A 42 -10.49 -9.66 1.46
C GLN A 42 -9.47 -10.26 0.50
N GLY A 43 -9.30 -9.62 -0.65
CA GLY A 43 -8.25 -9.93 -1.62
C GLY A 43 -8.76 -9.89 -3.05
N GLU A 44 -8.01 -10.55 -3.92
CA GLU A 44 -8.32 -10.59 -5.35
C GLU A 44 -8.89 -11.95 -5.73
N TYR A 45 -9.84 -11.94 -6.66
CA TYR A 45 -10.51 -13.12 -7.19
C TYR A 45 -10.48 -13.05 -8.71
N THR A 46 -10.14 -14.14 -9.39
CA THR A 46 -10.08 -14.18 -10.85
C THR A 46 -10.74 -15.42 -11.41
N GLY A 47 -11.33 -15.28 -12.59
CA GLY A 47 -12.01 -16.37 -13.28
C GLY A 47 -12.75 -15.87 -14.51
N THR A 48 -13.69 -16.69 -14.97
CA THR A 48 -14.49 -16.41 -16.16
C THR A 48 -15.97 -16.47 -15.78
N ILE A 49 -16.76 -15.55 -16.31
CA ILE A 49 -18.22 -15.54 -16.17
C ILE A 49 -18.90 -15.62 -17.53
N LYS A 50 -20.11 -16.17 -17.56
CA LYS A 50 -21.00 -16.14 -18.71
C LYS A 50 -21.72 -14.79 -18.78
N ALA A 51 -21.71 -14.19 -19.96
CA ALA A 51 -22.43 -12.97 -20.30
C ALA A 51 -23.18 -13.19 -21.63
N GLY A 52 -24.43 -13.67 -21.52
CA GLY A 52 -25.16 -14.21 -22.67
C GLY A 52 -24.47 -15.49 -23.19
N ASP A 53 -24.19 -15.53 -24.48
CA ASP A 53 -23.48 -16.65 -25.13
C ASP A 53 -21.95 -16.54 -25.04
N ASN A 54 -21.43 -15.46 -24.46
CA ASN A 54 -20.00 -15.21 -24.37
C ASN A 54 -19.44 -15.54 -22.99
N GLU A 55 -18.15 -15.87 -22.97
CA GLU A 55 -17.35 -15.98 -21.75
C GLU A 55 -16.43 -14.77 -21.60
N VAL A 56 -16.41 -14.19 -20.41
CA VAL A 56 -15.68 -12.95 -20.11
C VAL A 56 -14.76 -13.19 -18.91
N LYS A 57 -13.45 -12.93 -19.06
CA LYS A 57 -12.52 -12.92 -17.93
C LYS A 57 -12.88 -11.77 -16.99
N LEU A 58 -12.91 -12.06 -15.69
CA LEU A 58 -13.27 -11.11 -14.65
C LEU A 58 -12.24 -11.14 -13.53
N GLY A 59 -11.79 -9.97 -13.09
CA GLY A 59 -11.06 -9.78 -11.84
C GLY A 59 -11.94 -9.06 -10.84
N VAL A 60 -11.97 -9.48 -9.58
CA VAL A 60 -12.71 -8.81 -8.50
C VAL A 60 -11.75 -8.54 -7.34
N GLN A 61 -11.68 -7.28 -6.91
CA GLN A 61 -11.02 -6.88 -5.68
C GLN A 61 -12.08 -6.70 -4.61
N VAL A 62 -11.98 -7.45 -3.51
CA VAL A 62 -12.87 -7.39 -2.35
C VAL A 62 -12.10 -6.75 -1.21
N VAL A 63 -12.60 -5.64 -0.68
CA VAL A 63 -11.91 -4.76 0.26
C VAL A 63 -12.65 -4.77 1.60
N ALA A 64 -11.94 -5.06 2.68
CA ALA A 64 -12.50 -4.93 4.02
C ALA A 64 -12.65 -3.46 4.39
N GLU A 65 -13.80 -3.17 4.99
CA GLU A 65 -14.23 -1.83 5.37
C GLU A 65 -14.49 -1.71 6.89
N GLY A 66 -14.15 -2.76 7.65
CA GLY A 66 -14.37 -2.84 9.08
C GLY A 66 -15.83 -3.07 9.41
N ASN A 67 -16.12 -3.45 10.65
CA ASN A 67 -17.49 -3.72 11.13
C ASN A 67 -18.25 -4.75 10.27
N ASN A 68 -17.55 -5.76 9.76
CA ASN A 68 -18.07 -6.79 8.84
C ASN A 68 -18.56 -6.21 7.50
N LYS A 69 -18.15 -5.01 7.12
CA LYS A 69 -18.51 -4.40 5.84
C LYS A 69 -17.43 -4.69 4.81
N LEU A 70 -17.86 -4.84 3.58
CA LEU A 70 -17.00 -4.96 2.42
C LEU A 70 -17.37 -3.91 1.37
N ALA A 71 -16.38 -3.44 0.65
CA ALA A 71 -16.54 -2.88 -0.68
C ALA A 71 -15.97 -3.85 -1.70
N TRP A 72 -16.39 -3.77 -2.95
CA TRP A 72 -15.79 -4.54 -4.02
C TRP A 72 -15.74 -3.76 -5.34
N ALA A 73 -14.77 -4.11 -6.18
CA ALA A 73 -14.60 -3.58 -7.53
C ALA A 73 -14.36 -4.75 -8.50
N ALA A 74 -15.17 -4.84 -9.55
CA ALA A 74 -15.08 -5.84 -10.59
C ALA A 74 -14.59 -5.22 -11.90
N TYR A 75 -13.61 -5.88 -12.51
CA TYR A 75 -12.83 -5.42 -13.65
C TYR A 75 -13.01 -6.40 -14.81
N ILE A 76 -13.59 -5.91 -15.91
CA ILE A 76 -13.78 -6.70 -17.13
C ILE A 76 -12.43 -6.91 -17.82
N GLY A 77 -12.16 -8.13 -18.26
CA GLY A 77 -10.89 -8.53 -18.87
C GLY A 77 -9.84 -9.03 -17.89
N GLY A 78 -10.00 -8.78 -16.58
CA GLY A 78 -9.08 -9.23 -15.53
C GLY A 78 -8.73 -8.12 -14.54
N LEU A 79 -7.78 -8.36 -13.63
CA LEU A 79 -7.39 -7.42 -12.58
C LEU A 79 -6.60 -6.21 -13.16
N PRO A 80 -6.50 -5.09 -12.42
CA PRO A 80 -5.56 -4.01 -12.77
C PRO A 80 -4.15 -4.55 -13.02
N GLY A 81 -3.58 -4.22 -14.18
CA GLY A 81 -2.27 -4.73 -14.62
C GLY A 81 -2.24 -6.18 -15.09
N ASP A 82 -3.38 -6.87 -15.14
CA ASP A 82 -3.53 -8.25 -15.64
C ASP A 82 -4.84 -8.44 -16.43
N GLY A 83 -4.89 -7.80 -17.60
CA GLY A 83 -5.96 -8.00 -18.59
C GLY A 83 -7.16 -7.07 -18.48
N TRP A 84 -7.28 -6.26 -17.42
CA TRP A 84 -8.32 -5.23 -17.33
C TRP A 84 -8.38 -4.37 -18.60
N ASP A 85 -9.58 -4.18 -19.13
CA ASP A 85 -9.85 -3.45 -20.38
C ASP A 85 -9.69 -1.92 -20.28
N GLY A 86 -9.51 -1.38 -19.07
CA GLY A 86 -9.35 0.05 -18.81
C GLY A 86 -10.67 0.82 -18.65
N ASN A 87 -11.82 0.17 -18.79
CA ASN A 87 -13.12 0.79 -18.53
C ASN A 87 -13.39 0.89 -17.02
N PRO A 88 -14.13 1.91 -16.53
CA PRO A 88 -14.42 2.05 -15.10
C PRO A 88 -14.96 0.74 -14.48
N PRO A 89 -14.41 0.29 -13.35
CA PRO A 89 -14.85 -0.95 -12.73
C PRO A 89 -16.27 -0.83 -12.19
N ILE A 90 -16.98 -1.95 -12.18
CA ILE A 90 -18.27 -2.06 -11.49
C ILE A 90 -17.99 -2.13 -10.01
N ARG A 91 -18.74 -1.38 -9.20
CA ARG A 91 -18.52 -1.30 -7.75
C ARG A 91 -19.78 -1.67 -6.98
N GLY A 92 -19.61 -2.15 -5.76
CA GLY A 92 -20.71 -2.38 -4.84
C GLY A 92 -20.24 -2.62 -3.42
N ALA A 93 -21.19 -3.02 -2.59
CA ALA A 93 -20.98 -3.29 -1.17
C ALA A 93 -21.21 -4.76 -0.87
N GLY A 94 -20.72 -5.20 0.28
CA GLY A 94 -20.91 -6.55 0.78
C GLY A 94 -20.81 -6.61 2.30
N ALA A 95 -20.97 -7.81 2.84
CA ALA A 95 -20.84 -8.06 4.26
C ALA A 95 -20.19 -9.41 4.54
N VAL A 96 -19.51 -9.50 5.68
CA VAL A 96 -18.88 -10.73 6.17
C VAL A 96 -19.78 -11.42 7.18
N HIS A 97 -19.88 -12.74 7.07
CA HIS A 97 -20.61 -13.62 7.98
C HIS A 97 -19.70 -14.76 8.44
N GLY A 98 -18.84 -14.46 9.43
CA GLY A 98 -17.83 -15.41 9.89
C GLY A 98 -16.74 -15.61 8.84
N LYS A 99 -16.70 -16.79 8.19
CA LYS A 99 -15.72 -17.12 7.13
C LYS A 99 -16.27 -16.98 5.71
N THR A 100 -17.55 -16.61 5.58
CA THR A 100 -18.17 -16.36 4.29
C THR A 100 -18.47 -14.87 4.12
N ALA A 101 -18.71 -14.45 2.89
CA ALA A 101 -19.17 -13.09 2.60
C ALA A 101 -20.21 -13.07 1.49
N GLU A 102 -21.08 -12.07 1.54
CA GLU A 102 -22.05 -11.76 0.50
C GLU A 102 -21.66 -10.43 -0.15
N LEU A 103 -21.59 -10.38 -1.48
CA LEU A 103 -21.39 -9.19 -2.29
C LEU A 103 -22.70 -8.85 -3.00
N LYS A 104 -23.13 -7.60 -2.94
CA LYS A 104 -24.35 -7.10 -3.57
C LYS A 104 -24.01 -6.17 -4.71
N GLY A 105 -24.54 -6.46 -5.90
CA GLY A 105 -24.49 -5.60 -7.08
C GLY A 105 -25.87 -5.39 -7.69
N GLU A 106 -25.98 -4.43 -8.60
CA GLU A 106 -27.25 -4.14 -9.28
C GLU A 106 -27.70 -5.29 -10.19
N ALA A 107 -26.75 -5.96 -10.86
CA ALA A 107 -27.02 -7.02 -11.83
C ALA A 107 -27.01 -8.45 -11.22
N GLY A 108 -26.67 -8.59 -9.94
CA GLY A 108 -26.48 -9.90 -9.32
C GLY A 108 -25.81 -9.84 -7.95
N GLN A 109 -25.42 -11.00 -7.46
CA GLN A 109 -24.78 -11.18 -6.16
C GLN A 109 -23.54 -12.06 -6.26
N GLY A 110 -22.66 -11.94 -5.28
CA GLY A 110 -21.50 -12.80 -5.09
C GLY A 110 -21.54 -13.49 -3.72
N GLU A 111 -21.17 -14.76 -3.65
CA GLU A 111 -20.94 -15.46 -2.39
C GLU A 111 -19.48 -15.90 -2.32
N ILE A 112 -18.79 -15.51 -1.26
CA ILE A 112 -17.42 -15.92 -0.98
C ILE A 112 -17.43 -17.00 0.08
N LYS A 113 -16.79 -18.12 -0.22
CA LYS A 113 -16.56 -19.21 0.72
C LYS A 113 -15.31 -20.00 0.33
N ASP A 114 -14.48 -20.32 1.32
CA ASP A 114 -13.31 -21.20 1.15
C ASP A 114 -12.38 -20.81 -0.02
N GLY A 115 -12.19 -19.50 -0.23
CA GLY A 115 -11.34 -18.96 -1.30
C GLY A 115 -11.98 -18.98 -2.69
N SER A 116 -13.27 -19.25 -2.79
CA SER A 116 -14.05 -19.16 -4.03
C SER A 116 -15.07 -18.05 -3.94
N LEU A 117 -15.24 -17.29 -5.04
CA LEU A 117 -16.29 -16.29 -5.24
C LEU A 117 -17.23 -16.79 -6.34
N VAL A 118 -18.43 -17.22 -5.95
CA VAL A 118 -19.49 -17.63 -6.89
C VAL A 118 -20.34 -16.42 -7.23
N ILE A 119 -20.52 -16.13 -8.53
CA ILE A 119 -21.33 -15.00 -9.02
C ILE A 119 -22.64 -15.53 -9.60
N THR A 120 -23.76 -14.95 -9.18
CA THR A 120 -25.10 -15.26 -9.71
C THR A 120 -25.82 -13.99 -10.18
N ASN A 121 -26.72 -14.13 -11.16
CA ASN A 121 -27.59 -13.04 -11.60
C ASN A 121 -28.81 -12.86 -10.66
N ALA A 122 -29.68 -11.91 -10.96
CA ALA A 122 -30.91 -11.64 -10.20
C ALA A 122 -31.85 -12.87 -10.06
N ASP A 123 -31.85 -13.77 -11.05
CA ASP A 123 -32.63 -15.02 -11.05
C ASP A 123 -31.92 -16.16 -10.32
N LYS A 124 -30.79 -15.89 -9.65
CA LYS A 124 -29.93 -16.86 -8.95
C LYS A 124 -29.29 -17.91 -9.86
N VAL A 125 -29.20 -17.64 -11.16
CA VAL A 125 -28.43 -18.46 -12.10
C VAL A 125 -26.95 -18.14 -11.92
N GLN A 126 -26.14 -19.18 -11.72
CA GLN A 126 -24.68 -19.04 -11.61
C GLN A 126 -24.08 -18.62 -12.95
N LEU A 127 -23.38 -17.48 -12.95
CA LEU A 127 -22.67 -16.94 -14.10
C LEU A 127 -21.23 -17.46 -14.16
N GLY A 128 -20.60 -17.68 -13.01
CA GLY A 128 -19.24 -18.21 -12.95
C GLY A 128 -18.73 -18.32 -11.52
N GLU A 129 -17.51 -18.82 -11.40
CA GLU A 129 -16.80 -19.01 -10.15
C GLU A 129 -15.37 -18.47 -10.30
N LEU A 130 -14.94 -17.64 -9.36
CA LEU A 130 -13.65 -16.97 -9.37
C LEU A 130 -12.82 -17.47 -8.18
N ALA A 131 -11.59 -17.89 -8.45
CA ALA A 131 -10.66 -18.34 -7.42
C ALA A 131 -9.93 -17.16 -6.79
N LYS A 132 -9.79 -17.19 -5.45
CA LYS A 132 -8.94 -16.26 -4.72
C LYS A 132 -7.51 -16.39 -5.24
N THR A 133 -6.94 -15.26 -5.65
CA THR A 133 -5.63 -15.17 -6.29
C THR A 133 -4.74 -14.27 -5.46
N THR A 134 -3.49 -14.68 -5.27
CA THR A 134 -2.46 -13.85 -4.61
C THR A 134 -1.38 -13.53 -5.64
N ARG A 135 -1.22 -12.24 -5.95
CA ARG A 135 -0.16 -11.76 -6.84
C ARG A 135 1.06 -11.33 -6.02
N MET A 136 2.22 -11.46 -6.64
CA MET A 136 3.49 -11.03 -6.08
C MET A 136 4.20 -10.18 -7.13
N SER A 137 4.84 -9.09 -6.71
CA SER A 137 5.61 -8.26 -7.64
C SER A 137 6.77 -9.08 -8.25
N PRO A 138 7.00 -8.99 -9.57
CA PRO A 138 8.11 -9.67 -10.23
C PRO A 138 9.48 -9.09 -9.85
N THR A 139 9.53 -7.92 -9.19
CA THR A 139 10.79 -7.30 -8.75
C THR A 139 11.05 -7.45 -7.25
N ILE A 140 10.24 -8.22 -6.51
CA ILE A 140 10.56 -8.58 -5.12
C ILE A 140 11.88 -9.34 -5.06
N GLY A 141 12.71 -9.01 -4.08
CA GLY A 141 14.03 -9.56 -3.86
C GLY A 141 15.05 -9.15 -4.92
N ARG A 142 14.75 -8.14 -5.74
CA ARG A 142 15.66 -7.69 -6.79
C ARG A 142 16.98 -7.24 -6.15
N LYS A 143 18.05 -7.93 -6.52
CA LYS A 143 19.39 -7.63 -6.04
C LYS A 143 19.84 -6.25 -6.52
N PRO A 144 20.58 -5.50 -5.68
CA PRO A 144 21.22 -4.27 -6.11
C PRO A 144 22.12 -4.55 -7.32
N PRO A 145 22.03 -3.76 -8.41
CA PRO A 145 22.96 -3.87 -9.52
C PRO A 145 24.36 -3.38 -9.11
N GLU A 146 25.36 -3.67 -9.94
CA GLU A 146 26.70 -3.12 -9.75
C GLU A 146 26.67 -1.58 -9.71
N GLY A 147 27.42 -1.01 -8.75
CA GLY A 147 27.46 0.44 -8.50
C GLY A 147 26.27 0.99 -7.70
N ALA A 148 25.32 0.15 -7.28
CA ALA A 148 24.26 0.59 -6.38
C ALA A 148 24.77 0.77 -4.94
N VAL A 149 24.27 1.82 -4.29
CA VAL A 149 24.34 2.03 -2.85
C VAL A 149 23.16 1.30 -2.20
N VAL A 150 23.46 0.37 -1.30
CA VAL A 150 22.46 -0.33 -0.51
C VAL A 150 22.15 0.52 0.71
N LEU A 151 20.92 1.03 0.80
CA LEU A 151 20.46 1.80 1.95
C LEU A 151 19.92 0.88 3.06
N PHE A 152 19.26 -0.22 2.70
CA PHE A 152 18.74 -1.18 3.67
C PHE A 152 18.57 -2.59 3.08
N ASP A 153 19.21 -3.59 3.70
CA ASP A 153 19.15 -5.00 3.31
C ASP A 153 18.56 -5.92 4.40
N GLY A 154 18.08 -5.34 5.51
CA GLY A 154 17.57 -6.09 6.67
C GLY A 154 18.58 -6.27 7.80
N THR A 155 19.79 -5.71 7.69
CA THR A 155 20.83 -5.83 8.73
C THR A 155 20.82 -4.65 9.72
N THR A 156 21.11 -3.43 9.26
CA THR A 156 21.13 -2.22 10.10
C THR A 156 20.43 -1.06 9.41
N ALA A 157 19.98 -0.07 10.18
CA ALA A 157 19.39 1.16 9.67
C ALA A 157 20.41 2.33 9.62
N ASP A 158 21.72 2.02 9.59
CA ASP A 158 22.77 3.02 9.81
C ASP A 158 22.89 4.05 8.68
N HIS A 159 22.39 3.73 7.49
CA HIS A 159 22.29 4.67 6.36
C HIS A 159 21.17 5.71 6.54
N PHE A 160 20.39 5.63 7.61
CA PHE A 160 19.27 6.53 7.86
C PHE A 160 19.43 7.34 9.15
N GLU A 161 19.14 8.62 9.08
CA GLU A 161 18.79 9.42 10.25
C GLU A 161 17.41 8.99 10.76
N GLY A 162 17.29 8.80 12.08
CA GLY A 162 16.07 8.27 12.70
C GLY A 162 15.87 6.76 12.51
N GLY A 163 16.84 6.05 11.94
CA GLY A 163 16.76 4.63 11.62
C GLY A 163 16.38 3.76 12.82
N LYS A 164 15.27 3.03 12.69
CA LYS A 164 14.77 2.06 13.68
C LYS A 164 14.25 0.83 12.97
N LEU A 165 14.46 -0.33 13.60
CA LEU A 165 13.95 -1.61 13.12
C LEU A 165 12.83 -2.11 14.03
N SER A 166 11.85 -2.79 13.44
CA SER A 166 10.93 -3.65 14.19
C SER A 166 11.63 -4.92 14.67
N GLU A 167 10.94 -5.70 15.52
CA GLU A 167 11.45 -6.97 16.07
C GLU A 167 11.84 -7.98 14.99
N ASP A 168 11.12 -7.99 13.87
CA ASP A 168 11.37 -8.81 12.67
C ASP A 168 12.40 -8.20 11.70
N LYS A 169 13.15 -7.18 12.15
CA LYS A 169 14.23 -6.51 11.40
C LYS A 169 13.79 -5.84 10.10
N LEU A 170 12.59 -5.27 10.09
CA LEU A 170 12.12 -4.42 9.01
C LEU A 170 12.30 -2.94 9.39
N LEU A 171 12.59 -2.10 8.40
CA LEU A 171 12.79 -0.67 8.63
C LEU A 171 11.43 0.01 8.87
N LEU A 172 11.40 0.90 9.87
CA LEU A 172 10.24 1.71 10.25
C LEU A 172 10.19 3.03 9.45
N PRO A 173 9.00 3.67 9.30
CA PRO A 173 8.86 4.99 8.68
C PRO A 173 9.52 6.10 9.52
N GLY A 174 9.59 7.31 8.95
CA GLY A 174 10.14 8.49 9.62
C GLY A 174 11.66 8.58 9.52
N VAL A 175 12.21 8.12 8.39
CA VAL A 175 13.65 7.97 8.19
C VAL A 175 14.11 8.73 6.95
N THR A 176 15.30 9.31 7.03
CA THR A 176 15.92 10.08 5.94
C THR A 176 17.30 9.50 5.66
N SER A 177 17.62 9.18 4.40
CA SER A 177 18.96 8.68 4.06
C SER A 177 20.03 9.74 4.38
N LYS A 178 21.17 9.28 4.88
CA LYS A 178 22.34 10.13 5.14
C LYS A 178 23.03 10.52 3.84
N GLU A 179 23.11 9.56 2.92
CA GLU A 179 23.53 9.78 1.55
C GLU A 179 22.51 10.66 0.81
N LYS A 180 23.06 11.52 -0.05
CA LYS A 180 22.30 12.39 -0.94
C LYS A 180 22.61 12.02 -2.38
N PHE A 181 21.62 12.17 -3.24
CA PHE A 181 21.68 11.73 -4.62
C PHE A 181 21.19 12.82 -5.57
N ASN A 182 21.80 12.86 -6.74
CA ASN A 182 21.31 13.62 -7.88
C ASN A 182 20.20 12.84 -8.62
N SER A 183 20.46 12.43 -9.87
CA SER A 183 19.63 11.54 -10.67
C SER A 183 19.98 10.09 -10.36
N PHE A 184 18.98 9.21 -10.28
CA PHE A 184 19.18 7.82 -9.84
C PHE A 184 18.07 6.88 -10.28
N GLU A 185 18.36 5.58 -10.22
CA GLU A 185 17.36 4.52 -10.10
C GLU A 185 17.19 4.13 -8.61
N LEU A 186 15.96 3.96 -8.14
CA LEU A 186 15.62 3.47 -6.81
C LEU A 186 14.86 2.15 -6.94
N HIS A 187 15.17 1.21 -6.05
CA HIS A 187 14.28 0.10 -5.72
C HIS A 187 13.96 0.12 -4.22
N ILE A 188 12.71 -0.11 -3.89
CA ILE A 188 12.22 -0.22 -2.52
C ILE A 188 11.10 -1.25 -2.45
N GLU A 189 11.15 -2.12 -1.44
CA GLU A 189 10.03 -2.97 -1.06
C GLU A 189 9.34 -2.41 0.17
N PHE A 190 8.01 -2.38 0.14
CA PHE A 190 7.20 -1.88 1.24
C PHE A 190 5.98 -2.77 1.48
N MET A 191 5.48 -2.76 2.72
CA MET A 191 4.27 -3.46 3.13
C MET A 191 3.37 -2.49 3.90
N LEU A 192 2.14 -2.37 3.42
CA LEU A 192 1.09 -1.57 4.03
C LEU A 192 0.38 -2.42 5.10
N SER A 193 0.03 -1.81 6.23
CA SER A 193 -0.69 -2.47 7.32
C SER A 193 -2.16 -2.63 6.99
N TYR A 194 -2.78 -3.64 7.59
CA TYR A 194 -4.22 -3.86 7.48
C TYR A 194 -4.95 -2.96 8.48
N MET A 195 -5.67 -1.96 7.97
CA MET A 195 -6.39 -0.95 8.76
C MET A 195 -7.85 -0.81 8.26
N PRO A 196 -8.70 -1.84 8.43
CA PRO A 196 -10.02 -1.91 7.78
C PRO A 196 -10.99 -0.84 8.28
N ASN A 197 -10.80 -0.31 9.49
CA ASN A 197 -11.63 0.77 10.05
C ASN A 197 -11.22 2.16 9.56
N ALA A 198 -10.05 2.29 8.93
CA ALA A 198 -9.51 3.57 8.48
C ALA A 198 -9.93 3.90 7.04
N ARG A 199 -9.93 5.19 6.69
CA ARG A 199 -10.27 5.68 5.34
C ARG A 199 -9.38 6.85 4.95
N GLY A 200 -9.32 7.12 3.66
CA GLY A 200 -8.58 8.25 3.09
C GLY A 200 -7.12 8.23 3.53
N GLN A 201 -6.58 9.40 3.84
CA GLN A 201 -5.17 9.59 4.23
C GLN A 201 -4.79 9.03 5.62
N GLY A 202 -5.72 8.40 6.35
CA GLY A 202 -5.41 7.71 7.61
C GLY A 202 -5.34 6.19 7.49
N ARG A 203 -5.29 5.66 6.26
CA ARG A 203 -5.32 4.22 5.98
C ARG A 203 -3.96 3.75 5.47
N SER A 204 -3.07 3.39 6.39
CA SER A 204 -1.70 2.92 6.12
C SER A 204 -0.91 3.91 5.26
N ASN A 205 -0.83 5.16 5.70
CA ASN A 205 -0.21 6.26 4.97
C ASN A 205 1.28 6.40 5.29
N SER A 206 2.08 6.58 4.24
CA SER A 206 3.46 7.04 4.24
C SER A 206 3.77 7.63 2.86
N GLY A 207 5.03 7.91 2.55
CA GLY A 207 5.43 8.39 1.24
C GLY A 207 6.91 8.21 1.01
N CYS A 208 7.30 7.97 -0.24
CA CYS A 208 8.69 7.87 -0.65
C CYS A 208 9.08 9.12 -1.44
N TYR A 209 9.93 9.95 -0.86
CA TYR A 209 10.31 11.26 -1.41
C TYR A 209 11.65 11.18 -2.10
N MET A 210 11.66 11.41 -3.41
CA MET A 210 12.86 11.59 -4.22
C MET A 210 13.50 12.93 -3.86
N GLN A 211 14.79 12.92 -3.52
CA GLN A 211 15.54 14.07 -3.00
C GLN A 211 14.92 14.74 -1.76
N GLY A 212 14.02 14.06 -1.03
CA GLY A 212 13.24 14.67 0.05
C GLY A 212 12.28 15.76 -0.44
N ARG A 213 11.95 15.77 -1.74
CA ARG A 213 11.23 16.84 -2.45
C ARG A 213 9.96 16.37 -3.13
N TYR A 214 10.00 15.19 -3.77
CA TYR A 214 8.92 14.72 -4.65
C TYR A 214 8.43 13.35 -4.21
N GLU A 215 7.20 13.30 -3.72
CA GLU A 215 6.59 12.10 -3.17
C GLU A 215 5.99 11.21 -4.25
N VAL A 216 6.39 9.94 -4.26
CA VAL A 216 5.54 8.84 -4.71
C VAL A 216 4.82 8.29 -3.48
N GLN A 217 3.50 8.45 -3.49
CA GLN A 217 2.64 8.20 -2.36
C GLN A 217 2.59 6.71 -1.98
N MET A 218 2.49 6.41 -0.68
CA MET A 218 2.27 5.06 -0.15
C MET A 218 1.03 5.06 0.73
N LEU A 219 -0.02 4.39 0.28
CA LEU A 219 -1.30 4.37 0.99
C LEU A 219 -1.99 3.03 0.75
N ASP A 220 -2.74 2.48 1.71
CA ASP A 220 -3.64 1.36 1.39
C ASP A 220 -4.83 1.89 0.57
N SER A 221 -4.63 1.81 -0.75
CA SER A 221 -5.61 2.18 -1.77
C SER A 221 -6.10 0.96 -2.56
N PHE A 222 -5.96 -0.24 -1.99
CA PHE A 222 -6.44 -1.47 -2.62
C PHE A 222 -7.94 -1.37 -2.93
N GLY A 223 -8.31 -1.59 -4.19
CA GLY A 223 -9.68 -1.45 -4.67
C GLY A 223 -10.20 -0.01 -4.83
N LEU A 224 -9.39 1.02 -4.57
CA LEU A 224 -9.74 2.43 -4.83
C LEU A 224 -9.42 2.83 -6.28
N THR A 225 -9.65 4.09 -6.64
CA THR A 225 -9.55 4.57 -8.02
C THR A 225 -8.10 4.76 -8.49
N GLY A 226 -7.15 4.98 -7.57
CA GLY A 226 -5.79 5.39 -7.88
C GLY A 226 -5.72 6.87 -8.20
N GLU A 227 -6.05 7.73 -7.24
CA GLU A 227 -5.90 9.18 -7.36
C GLU A 227 -4.47 9.66 -7.09
N ASP A 228 -4.19 10.95 -7.30
CA ASP A 228 -2.85 11.53 -7.13
C ASP A 228 -2.32 11.50 -5.69
N ASN A 229 -3.21 11.36 -4.71
CA ASN A 229 -2.92 11.23 -3.28
C ASN A 229 -3.11 9.80 -2.75
N GLU A 230 -3.26 8.81 -3.65
CA GLU A 230 -3.33 7.38 -3.35
C GLU A 230 -2.03 6.66 -3.79
N CYS A 231 -1.91 5.35 -3.50
CA CYS A 231 -0.66 4.61 -3.67
C CYS A 231 -0.14 4.67 -5.11
N GLY A 232 1.10 5.12 -5.26
CA GLY A 232 1.76 5.29 -6.54
C GLY A 232 1.45 6.62 -7.20
N GLY A 233 0.53 7.44 -6.67
CA GLY A 233 0.35 8.82 -7.10
C GLY A 233 1.61 9.66 -6.86
N ILE A 234 1.90 10.57 -7.79
CA ILE A 234 2.84 11.65 -7.53
C ILE A 234 2.03 12.76 -6.88
N TYR A 235 2.25 12.97 -5.59
CA TYR A 235 1.30 13.65 -4.71
C TYR A 235 0.90 15.04 -5.20
N GLU A 236 -0.41 15.27 -5.43
CA GLU A 236 -1.00 16.51 -5.96
C GLU A 236 -0.42 16.96 -7.33
N ILE A 237 0.24 16.05 -8.06
CA ILE A 237 0.83 16.30 -9.38
C ILE A 237 0.20 15.39 -10.43
N ARG A 238 0.18 14.07 -10.18
CA ARG A 238 -0.28 13.09 -11.18
C ARG A 238 -0.77 11.80 -10.53
N LYS A 239 -2.02 11.44 -10.81
CA LYS A 239 -2.56 10.11 -10.50
C LYS A 239 -1.82 9.00 -11.26
N PRO A 240 -1.66 7.78 -10.73
CA PRO A 240 -1.09 6.67 -11.50
C PRO A 240 -1.96 6.34 -12.73
N ASN A 241 -1.36 5.80 -13.79
CA ASN A 241 -2.12 5.31 -14.95
C ASN A 241 -3.02 4.12 -14.60
N VAL A 242 -2.62 3.33 -13.61
CA VAL A 242 -3.37 2.18 -13.09
C VAL A 242 -3.08 2.05 -11.59
N ASN A 243 -4.12 1.84 -10.79
CA ASN A 243 -3.95 1.52 -9.37
C ASN A 243 -3.40 0.09 -9.25
N MET A 244 -2.10 0.00 -8.96
CA MET A 244 -1.39 -1.29 -8.80
C MET A 244 -1.14 -1.65 -7.34
N CYS A 245 -1.88 -1.04 -6.41
CA CYS A 245 -1.84 -1.42 -5.01
C CYS A 245 -2.46 -2.82 -4.84
N PHE A 246 -1.65 -3.77 -4.39
CA PHE A 246 -2.08 -5.06 -3.87
C PHE A 246 -2.74 -4.91 -2.49
N PRO A 247 -3.47 -5.93 -2.00
CA PRO A 247 -4.06 -5.91 -0.68
C PRO A 247 -3.01 -5.66 0.42
N PRO A 248 -3.36 -4.99 1.53
CA PRO A 248 -2.45 -4.81 2.67
C PRO A 248 -1.93 -6.15 3.18
N LEU A 249 -0.77 -6.11 3.85
CA LEU A 249 0.05 -7.26 4.24
C LEU A 249 0.71 -8.02 3.08
N SER A 250 0.56 -7.53 1.85
CA SER A 250 1.36 -7.96 0.70
C SER A 250 2.59 -7.07 0.59
N TRP A 251 3.74 -7.67 0.27
CA TRP A 251 4.91 -6.90 -0.15
C TRP A 251 4.68 -6.33 -1.53
N GLN A 252 5.06 -5.07 -1.69
CA GLN A 252 4.94 -4.30 -2.91
C GLN A 252 6.30 -3.68 -3.27
N THR A 253 6.47 -3.30 -4.53
CA THR A 253 7.71 -2.70 -5.01
C THR A 253 7.47 -1.37 -5.71
N TYR A 254 8.33 -0.40 -5.45
CA TYR A 254 8.59 0.68 -6.39
C TYR A 254 9.96 0.50 -7.03
N ASP A 255 9.97 0.58 -8.35
CA ASP A 255 11.18 0.81 -9.14
C ASP A 255 11.03 2.19 -9.80
N VAL A 256 11.85 3.16 -9.38
CA VAL A 256 11.75 4.56 -9.81
C VAL A 256 13.01 4.95 -10.58
N GLU A 257 12.84 5.53 -11.76
CA GLU A 257 13.90 6.30 -12.42
C GLU A 257 13.61 7.78 -12.18
N TYR A 258 14.53 8.48 -11.53
CA TYR A 258 14.40 9.89 -11.18
C TYR A 258 15.54 10.70 -11.79
N HIS A 259 15.20 11.82 -12.42
CA HIS A 259 16.15 12.81 -12.92
C HIS A 259 15.91 14.14 -12.24
N ALA A 260 16.98 14.69 -11.65
CA ALA A 260 16.92 15.91 -10.87
C ALA A 260 16.60 17.15 -11.74
N ALA A 261 15.99 18.15 -11.10
CA ALA A 261 15.75 19.45 -11.73
C ALA A 261 17.09 20.14 -12.04
N LYS A 262 17.11 20.94 -13.11
CA LYS A 262 18.29 21.72 -13.50
C LYS A 262 18.14 23.15 -13.04
N PHE A 263 19.25 23.74 -12.63
CA PHE A 263 19.33 25.12 -12.15
C PHE A 263 20.48 25.83 -12.85
N ASP A 264 20.35 27.14 -13.07
CA ASP A 264 21.47 27.97 -13.51
C ASP A 264 22.37 28.41 -12.35
N ALA A 265 23.47 29.10 -12.66
CA ALA A 265 24.43 29.58 -11.66
C ALA A 265 23.85 30.61 -10.67
N THR A 266 22.67 31.17 -10.95
CA THR A 266 21.97 32.09 -10.03
C THR A 266 21.00 31.36 -9.10
N GLY A 267 20.86 30.03 -9.26
CA GLY A 267 19.93 29.20 -8.49
C GLY A 267 18.51 29.20 -9.05
N LYS A 268 18.28 29.73 -10.27
CA LYS A 268 16.97 29.69 -10.91
C LYS A 268 16.78 28.34 -11.61
N LYS A 269 15.63 27.70 -11.39
CA LYS A 269 15.25 26.45 -12.08
C LYS A 269 15.12 26.69 -13.59
N THR A 270 15.80 25.86 -14.37
CA THR A 270 15.84 25.91 -15.84
C THR A 270 15.15 24.72 -16.50
N ASP A 271 15.05 23.58 -15.81
CA ASP A 271 14.25 22.43 -16.22
C ASP A 271 13.70 21.69 -15.01
N ASP A 272 12.49 21.17 -15.12
CA ASP A 272 11.85 20.40 -14.06
C ASP A 272 12.49 19.02 -13.93
N ALA A 273 12.57 18.56 -12.68
CA ALA A 273 12.81 17.16 -12.39
C ALA A 273 11.74 16.30 -13.07
N TRP A 274 12.04 15.04 -13.31
CA TRP A 274 11.05 14.09 -13.82
C TRP A 274 11.29 12.69 -13.28
N MET A 275 10.24 11.87 -13.28
CA MET A 275 10.37 10.47 -12.90
C MET A 275 9.51 9.52 -13.73
N SER A 276 10.00 8.29 -13.87
CA SER A 276 9.20 7.13 -14.27
C SER A 276 9.06 6.21 -13.06
N VAL A 277 7.88 5.64 -12.86
CA VAL A 277 7.59 4.79 -11.70
C VAL A 277 6.96 3.50 -12.19
N LYS A 278 7.51 2.37 -11.75
CA LYS A 278 6.86 1.08 -11.81
C LYS A 278 6.39 0.68 -10.42
N HIS A 279 5.12 0.30 -10.31
CA HIS A 279 4.55 -0.28 -9.10
C HIS A 279 4.23 -1.74 -9.38
N ASN A 280 4.84 -2.64 -8.61
CA ASN A 280 4.69 -4.09 -8.79
C ASN A 280 5.01 -4.55 -10.22
N GLY A 281 6.07 -3.97 -10.82
CA GLY A 281 6.52 -4.27 -12.18
C GLY A 281 5.75 -3.57 -13.31
N VAL A 282 4.62 -2.93 -13.03
CA VAL A 282 3.79 -2.24 -14.03
C VAL A 282 4.13 -0.75 -14.06
N VAL A 283 4.35 -0.18 -15.25
CA VAL A 283 4.60 1.25 -15.43
C VAL A 283 3.33 2.03 -15.09
N ILE A 284 3.37 2.82 -14.02
CA ILE A 284 2.27 3.68 -13.57
C ILE A 284 2.50 5.16 -13.87
N HIS A 285 3.77 5.55 -14.08
CA HIS A 285 4.19 6.87 -14.53
C HIS A 285 5.34 6.72 -15.52
N GLU A 286 5.31 7.50 -16.60
CA GLU A 286 6.36 7.52 -17.62
C GLU A 286 6.83 8.96 -17.84
N LYS A 287 8.08 9.26 -17.44
CA LYS A 287 8.74 10.57 -17.59
C LYS A 287 7.87 11.77 -17.17
N VAL A 288 7.15 11.63 -16.06
CA VAL A 288 6.28 12.70 -15.56
C VAL A 288 7.13 13.83 -15.01
N LYS A 289 6.90 15.05 -15.52
CA LYS A 289 7.55 16.28 -15.06
C LYS A 289 7.02 16.70 -13.69
N LEU A 290 7.92 17.23 -12.87
CA LEU A 290 7.70 17.59 -11.48
C LEU A 290 7.88 19.10 -11.32
N PRO A 291 6.82 19.90 -11.54
CA PRO A 291 6.94 21.35 -11.63
C PRO A 291 7.24 22.03 -10.28
N ARG A 292 7.06 21.31 -9.18
CA ARG A 292 7.28 21.79 -7.82
C ARG A 292 7.51 20.62 -6.85
N GLY A 293 8.14 20.88 -5.71
CA GLY A 293 8.14 19.95 -4.58
C GLY A 293 6.72 19.62 -4.10
N THR A 294 6.51 18.39 -3.62
CA THR A 294 5.21 17.93 -3.09
C THR A 294 4.99 18.41 -1.66
N ARG A 295 3.75 18.35 -1.18
CA ARG A 295 3.41 18.72 0.19
C ARG A 295 4.20 17.88 1.20
N ALA A 296 4.49 18.46 2.37
CA ALA A 296 5.26 17.83 3.46
C ALA A 296 6.70 17.42 3.12
N ALA A 297 7.23 17.85 1.97
CA ALA A 297 8.64 17.68 1.62
C ALA A 297 9.56 18.31 2.69
N PRO A 298 10.49 17.54 3.29
CA PRO A 298 11.44 18.08 4.27
C PRO A 298 12.54 18.93 3.64
N VAL A 299 12.71 18.89 2.32
CA VAL A 299 13.76 19.59 1.59
C VAL A 299 13.14 20.47 0.51
N ALA A 300 13.52 21.75 0.49
CA ALA A 300 13.12 22.66 -0.58
C ALA A 300 13.79 22.29 -1.92
N GLU A 301 13.16 22.64 -3.04
CA GLU A 301 13.79 22.54 -4.36
C GLU A 301 15.08 23.37 -4.42
N GLY A 302 16.12 22.81 -5.03
CA GLY A 302 17.40 23.47 -5.20
C GLY A 302 18.39 22.64 -6.01
N PRO A 303 19.55 23.22 -6.38
CA PRO A 303 20.56 22.55 -7.20
C PRO A 303 21.25 21.39 -6.48
N GLU A 304 21.21 21.38 -5.15
CA GLU A 304 21.88 20.39 -4.33
C GLU A 304 21.21 19.02 -4.43
N ASP A 305 22.05 17.99 -4.35
CA ASP A 305 21.63 16.61 -4.16
C ASP A 305 20.77 16.46 -2.90
N GLY A 306 19.82 15.51 -2.93
CA GLY A 306 18.86 15.32 -1.86
C GLY A 306 18.77 13.87 -1.38
N PRO A 307 18.27 13.65 -0.16
CA PRO A 307 18.14 12.31 0.42
C PRO A 307 16.93 11.56 -0.15
N ILE A 308 16.80 10.29 0.20
CA ILE A 308 15.51 9.60 0.19
C ILE A 308 14.86 9.81 1.55
N TYR A 309 13.60 10.23 1.56
CA TYR A 309 12.82 10.35 2.80
C TYR A 309 11.60 9.43 2.75
N LEU A 310 11.43 8.65 3.82
CA LEU A 310 10.27 7.78 4.04
C LEU A 310 9.43 8.38 5.15
N GLN A 311 8.25 8.90 4.80
CA GLN A 311 7.42 9.70 5.70
C GLN A 311 6.88 8.89 6.88
N ASP A 312 6.82 9.49 8.06
CA ASP A 312 5.99 9.00 9.16
C ASP A 312 4.69 9.81 9.21
N HIS A 313 3.59 9.17 8.85
CA HIS A 313 2.24 9.75 8.93
C HIS A 313 1.46 9.20 10.15
N GLY A 314 2.14 8.52 11.07
CA GLY A 314 1.55 7.88 12.25
C GLY A 314 0.95 6.50 11.99
N ASP A 315 1.01 6.00 10.75
CA ASP A 315 0.51 4.68 10.39
C ASP A 315 1.64 3.65 10.26
N PRO A 316 1.42 2.38 10.66
CA PRO A 316 2.43 1.34 10.48
C PRO A 316 2.62 1.00 9.00
N VAL A 317 3.84 1.22 8.50
CA VAL A 317 4.36 0.70 7.22
C VAL A 317 5.68 0.00 7.51
N ARG A 318 6.05 -0.98 6.68
CA ARG A 318 7.35 -1.66 6.78
C ARG A 318 8.10 -1.59 5.47
N TYR A 319 9.42 -1.44 5.57
CA TYR A 319 10.30 -1.40 4.40
C TYR A 319 11.37 -2.48 4.48
N ARG A 320 11.81 -2.94 3.31
CA ARG A 320 13.00 -3.77 3.12
C ARG A 320 13.60 -3.56 1.73
N ASN A 321 14.81 -4.09 1.53
CA ASN A 321 15.48 -4.12 0.22
C ASN A 321 15.44 -2.76 -0.49
N ILE A 322 16.15 -1.79 0.09
CA ILE A 322 16.23 -0.43 -0.43
C ILE A 322 17.63 -0.21 -0.99
N TRP A 323 17.70 0.11 -2.27
CA TRP A 323 18.96 0.47 -2.92
C TRP A 323 18.76 1.57 -3.96
N ILE A 324 19.80 2.37 -4.13
CA ILE A 324 19.88 3.48 -5.08
C ILE A 324 21.04 3.23 -6.02
N LYS A 325 20.83 3.32 -7.33
CA LYS A 325 21.90 3.36 -8.32
C LYS A 325 22.00 4.77 -8.88
N PRO A 326 23.05 5.55 -8.56
CA PRO A 326 23.28 6.85 -9.18
C PRO A 326 23.35 6.73 -10.71
N LEU A 327 22.68 7.66 -11.40
CA LEU A 327 22.82 7.81 -12.85
C LEU A 327 23.96 8.78 -13.14
N ALA A 328 24.70 8.55 -14.22
CA ALA A 328 25.68 9.53 -14.69
C ALA A 328 24.94 10.82 -15.08
N GLY A 329 25.36 11.94 -14.50
CA GLY A 329 24.81 13.27 -14.77
C GLY A 329 25.17 13.84 -16.13
#